data_AF-A0A3A8R9P6-F1
#
_entry.id   AF-A0A3A8R9P6-F1
#
_cell.length_a   1.000
_cell.length_b   1.000
_cell.length_c   1.000
_cell.angle_alpha   90.00
_cell.angle_beta   90.00
_cell.angle_gamma   90.00
#
_symmetry.space_group_name_H-M   'P 1'
#
loop_
_entity.id
_entity.type
_entity.pdbx_description
1 polymer ?
#
loop_
_entity_poly.entity_id
_entity_poly.type
_entity_poly.pdbx_seq_one_letter_code
_entity_poly.pdbx_strand_id
1 'polypeptide(L)'
;MHHIDIPSGAMNEFDLPPICIVTGERQGVVFKPVGFSWYPRWVGFLALLNLLIAIIVASVMTKRVTGTLPFTEEAWSRWKRGQIIMVVSVVAGIALLILAFSLLASDAPEWQGLVALASSVALPVLAWVFFLRARGPQVRRIDPDNISLAIPNGPAAYAITGHFLAGLPSPVLDDGERLDANDAPDRAVCARHDDIVANQVCTRCGVFMCPRCERRVRRESPPMCLGCWELRGRTIGAQAKDPGITLANSGLFVGVISVIPICYVVQVVSLVLNTVSLVRNRHPDSPRIDRKKAIAGLALTGIGLLLTLGMQLYSGDG
;
A
#
# COMPACT_ATOMS: atom_id res chain seq x y z
N MET A 1 11.91 16.59 5.06
CA MET A 1 11.17 15.31 5.25
C MET A 1 11.80 14.62 6.45
N HIS A 2 10.98 14.14 7.37
CA HIS A 2 11.42 13.48 8.60
C HIS A 2 11.20 11.98 8.46
N HIS A 3 12.18 11.19 8.88
CA HIS A 3 12.14 9.74 8.77
C HIS A 3 11.59 9.13 10.05
N ILE A 4 10.62 8.24 9.92
CA ILE A 4 10.11 7.44 11.03
C ILE A 4 10.01 5.98 10.61
N ASP A 5 10.27 5.08 11.54
CA ASP A 5 10.11 3.65 11.36
C ASP A 5 8.89 3.20 12.17
N ILE A 6 7.84 2.77 11.47
CA ILE A 6 6.62 2.27 12.10
C ILE A 6 6.65 0.74 12.01
N PRO A 7 6.37 -0.01 13.08
CA PRO A 7 6.22 -1.45 12.98
C PRO A 7 5.12 -1.82 11.96
N SER A 8 5.35 -2.81 11.10
CA SER A 8 4.42 -3.15 10.00
C SER A 8 3.01 -3.51 10.49
N GLY A 9 2.89 -4.14 11.67
CA GLY A 9 1.62 -4.46 12.34
C GLY A 9 0.96 -3.30 13.11
N ALA A 10 1.64 -2.15 13.22
CA ALA A 10 1.21 -0.97 13.97
C ALA A 10 0.63 0.14 13.08
N MET A 11 0.41 -0.11 11.79
CA MET A 11 -0.28 0.84 10.88
C MET A 11 -1.80 0.73 10.99
N ASN A 12 -2.35 0.91 12.19
CA ASN A 12 -3.79 0.90 12.42
C ASN A 12 -4.21 2.08 13.30
N GLU A 13 -5.52 2.32 13.36
CA GLU A 13 -6.14 3.37 14.17
C GLU A 13 -5.82 3.27 15.67
N PHE A 14 -5.46 2.09 16.17
CA PHE A 14 -5.22 1.86 17.59
C PHE A 14 -3.78 2.15 18.02
N ASP A 15 -2.82 1.99 17.11
CA ASP A 15 -1.39 2.08 17.42
C ASP A 15 -0.78 3.42 16.99
N LEU A 16 -1.56 4.29 16.34
CA LEU A 16 -1.09 5.59 15.87
C LEU A 16 -1.82 6.73 16.58
N PRO A 17 -1.10 7.78 17.02
CA PRO A 17 -1.75 8.92 17.64
C PRO A 17 -2.66 9.65 16.65
N PRO A 18 -3.78 10.26 17.10
CA PRO A 18 -4.71 11.01 16.25
C PRO A 18 -4.13 12.38 15.88
N ILE A 19 -3.04 12.39 15.10
CA ILE A 19 -2.39 13.58 14.56
C ILE A 19 -2.22 13.41 13.05
N CYS A 20 -2.70 14.37 12.27
CA CYS A 20 -2.62 14.30 10.81
C CYS A 20 -1.16 14.22 10.35
N ILE A 21 -0.82 13.20 9.59
CA ILE A 21 0.56 12.95 9.13
C ILE A 21 1.09 14.04 8.18
N VAL A 22 0.19 14.78 7.51
CA VAL A 22 0.57 15.82 6.55
C VAL A 22 0.56 17.22 7.17
N THR A 23 -0.48 17.57 7.94
CA THR A 23 -0.65 18.93 8.49
C THR A 23 -0.15 19.06 9.93
N GLY A 24 -0.12 17.97 10.71
CA GLY A 24 0.20 18.00 12.14
C GLY A 24 -0.98 18.40 13.04
N GLU A 25 -2.17 18.61 12.47
CA GLU A 25 -3.39 18.95 13.23
C GLU A 25 -3.89 17.75 14.05
N ARG A 26 -4.45 18.00 15.24
CA ARG A 26 -5.01 16.98 16.15
C ARG A 26 -6.54 16.89 16.11
N GLN A 27 -7.20 17.86 15.50
CA GLN A 27 -8.66 17.92 15.39
C GLN A 27 -9.10 17.51 13.99
N GLY A 28 -10.29 16.91 13.87
CA GLY A 28 -10.83 16.47 12.57
C GLY A 28 -9.99 15.38 11.88
N VAL A 29 -9.20 14.63 12.66
CA VAL A 29 -8.35 13.55 12.15
C VAL A 29 -9.21 12.31 11.95
N VAL A 30 -9.19 11.78 10.73
CA VAL A 30 -9.86 10.54 10.35
C VAL A 30 -8.82 9.57 9.84
N PHE A 31 -8.89 8.32 10.28
CA PHE A 31 -8.01 7.27 9.81
C PHE A 31 -8.46 6.79 8.43
N LYS A 32 -7.61 6.98 7.41
CA LYS A 32 -7.90 6.62 6.02
C LYS A 32 -7.05 5.41 5.60
N PRO A 33 -7.61 4.47 4.83
CA PRO A 33 -6.87 3.32 4.33
C PRO A 33 -5.84 3.78 3.29
N VAL A 34 -4.60 3.36 3.48
CA VAL A 34 -3.47 3.63 2.58
C VAL A 34 -2.79 2.33 2.16
N GLY A 35 -2.48 2.24 0.88
CA GLY A 35 -1.66 1.18 0.30
C GLY A 35 -0.30 1.74 -0.07
N PHE A 36 0.75 1.14 0.49
CA PHE A 36 2.13 1.45 0.17
C PHE A 36 2.73 0.34 -0.69
N SER A 37 3.42 0.75 -1.74
CA SER A 37 4.20 -0.16 -2.60
C SER A 37 5.62 0.36 -2.67
N TRP A 38 6.59 -0.52 -2.51
CA TRP A 38 8.00 -0.19 -2.59
C TRP A 38 8.72 -1.20 -3.47
N TYR A 39 9.59 -0.70 -4.34
CA TYR A 39 10.55 -1.50 -5.10
C TYR A 39 11.94 -0.87 -4.97
N PRO A 40 13.02 -1.67 -5.09
CA PRO A 40 14.37 -1.15 -5.00
C PRO A 40 14.66 -0.12 -6.10
N ARG A 41 15.33 0.98 -5.75
CA ARG A 41 15.66 2.06 -6.70
C ARG A 41 16.50 1.61 -7.90
N TRP A 42 17.37 0.62 -7.70
CA TRP A 42 18.21 0.08 -8.78
C TRP A 42 17.39 -0.58 -9.90
N VAL A 43 16.13 -0.98 -9.65
CA VAL A 43 15.26 -1.52 -10.70
C VAL A 43 15.01 -0.50 -11.80
N GLY A 44 15.06 0.81 -11.50
CA GLY A 44 15.00 1.86 -12.51
C GLY A 44 16.15 1.80 -13.52
N PHE A 45 17.32 1.31 -13.14
CA PHE A 45 18.45 1.11 -14.05
C PHE A 45 18.15 0.04 -15.11
N LEU A 46 17.41 -1.02 -14.74
CA LEU A 46 17.00 -2.05 -15.70
C LEU A 46 16.11 -1.49 -16.81
N ALA A 47 15.35 -0.42 -16.53
CA ALA A 47 14.46 0.17 -17.53
C ALA A 47 15.24 0.79 -18.71
N LEU A 48 16.51 1.19 -18.50
CA LEU A 48 17.39 1.67 -19.56
C LEU A 48 17.91 0.54 -20.45
N LEU A 49 18.14 -0.64 -19.88
CA LEU A 49 18.64 -1.80 -20.63
C LEU A 49 17.51 -2.52 -21.37
N ASN A 50 16.41 -2.77 -20.67
CA ASN A 50 15.26 -3.46 -21.22
C ASN A 50 14.03 -3.20 -20.34
N LEU A 51 13.07 -2.43 -20.89
CA LEU A 51 11.84 -2.06 -20.19
C LEU A 51 11.04 -3.29 -19.72
N LEU A 52 11.00 -4.37 -20.50
CA LEU A 52 10.25 -5.58 -20.15
C LEU A 52 10.87 -6.28 -18.92
N ILE A 53 12.20 -6.45 -18.92
CA ILE A 53 12.91 -7.04 -17.77
C ILE A 53 12.70 -6.17 -16.53
N ALA A 54 12.76 -4.85 -16.66
CA ALA A 54 12.53 -3.93 -15.56
C ALA A 54 11.13 -4.07 -14.95
N ILE A 55 10.09 -4.20 -15.79
CA ILE A 55 8.70 -4.41 -15.33
C ILE A 55 8.57 -5.74 -14.60
N ILE A 56 9.14 -6.83 -15.13
CA ILE A 56 9.10 -8.15 -14.50
C ILE A 56 9.77 -8.10 -13.13
N VAL A 57 11.00 -7.59 -13.07
CA VAL A 57 11.77 -7.48 -11.81
C VAL A 57 11.06 -6.57 -10.81
N ALA A 58 10.55 -5.41 -11.25
CA ALA A 58 9.77 -4.52 -10.41
C ALA A 58 8.55 -5.25 -9.82
N SER A 59 7.81 -6.00 -10.65
CA SER A 59 6.60 -6.71 -10.21
C SER A 59 6.89 -7.78 -9.16
N VAL A 60 7.98 -8.54 -9.32
CA VAL A 60 8.40 -9.61 -8.40
C VAL A 60 8.93 -9.04 -7.09
N MET A 61 9.71 -7.95 -7.16
CA MET A 61 10.34 -7.33 -5.99
C MET A 61 9.46 -6.30 -5.29
N THR A 62 8.27 -5.97 -5.82
CA THR A 62 7.37 -5.01 -5.18
C THR A 62 6.85 -5.57 -3.87
N LYS A 63 7.28 -4.95 -2.76
CA LYS A 63 6.68 -5.17 -1.45
C LYS A 63 5.46 -4.28 -1.30
N ARG A 64 4.36 -4.83 -0.82
CA ARG A 64 3.10 -4.11 -0.59
C ARG A 64 2.71 -4.20 0.88
N VAL A 65 2.30 -3.09 1.46
CA VAL A 65 1.77 -3.01 2.83
C VAL A 65 0.52 -2.14 2.78
N THR A 66 -0.54 -2.59 3.44
CA THR A 66 -1.79 -1.86 3.60
C THR A 66 -2.00 -1.56 5.07
N GLY A 67 -2.51 -0.38 5.39
CA GLY A 67 -2.92 -0.03 6.74
C GLY A 67 -3.70 1.29 6.75
N THR A 68 -3.94 1.86 7.93
CA THR A 68 -4.60 3.15 8.07
C THR A 68 -3.65 4.19 8.62
N LEU A 69 -3.71 5.42 8.08
CA LEU A 69 -2.97 6.55 8.60
C LEU A 69 -3.91 7.71 8.96
N PRO A 70 -3.57 8.51 9.98
CA PRO A 70 -4.34 9.68 10.37
C PRO A 70 -4.17 10.81 9.34
N PHE A 71 -5.28 11.26 8.77
CA PHE A 71 -5.34 12.44 7.88
C PHE A 71 -6.50 13.36 8.29
N THR A 72 -6.35 14.67 8.05
CA THR A 72 -7.52 15.54 7.93
C THR A 72 -8.17 15.36 6.55
N GLU A 73 -9.49 15.60 6.44
CA GLU A 73 -10.22 15.42 5.16
C GLU A 73 -9.66 16.31 4.04
N GLU A 74 -9.19 17.52 4.39
CA GLU A 74 -8.56 18.44 3.44
C GLU A 74 -7.20 17.93 2.94
N ALA A 75 -6.38 17.37 3.83
CA ALA A 75 -5.10 16.80 3.45
C ALA A 75 -5.29 15.54 2.60
N TRP A 76 -6.24 14.68 2.99
CA TRP A 76 -6.59 13.46 2.27
C TRP A 76 -7.09 13.75 0.86
N SER A 77 -8.06 14.66 0.71
CA SER A 77 -8.63 15.01 -0.58
C SER A 77 -7.60 15.65 -1.53
N ARG A 78 -6.70 16.51 -1.01
CA ARG A 78 -5.59 17.08 -1.79
C ARG A 78 -4.60 16.01 -2.25
N TRP A 79 -4.21 15.09 -1.36
CA TRP A 79 -3.31 14.00 -1.71
C TRP A 79 -3.93 13.06 -2.74
N LYS A 80 -5.20 12.68 -2.55
CA LYS A 80 -5.93 11.80 -3.47
C LYS A 80 -6.12 12.43 -4.85
N ARG A 81 -6.45 13.72 -4.89
CA ARG A 81 -6.51 14.49 -6.16
C ARG A 81 -5.16 14.49 -6.87
N GLY A 82 -4.06 14.67 -6.15
CA GLY A 82 -2.71 14.58 -6.71
C GLY A 82 -2.40 13.21 -7.32
N GLN A 83 -2.82 12.12 -6.66
CA GLN A 83 -2.69 10.77 -7.22
C GLN A 83 -3.50 10.58 -8.51
N ILE A 84 -4.75 11.05 -8.53
CA ILE A 84 -5.61 10.96 -9.73
C ILE A 84 -5.01 11.76 -10.89
N ILE A 85 -4.59 13.01 -10.64
CA ILE A 85 -3.94 13.86 -11.65
C ILE A 85 -2.71 13.18 -12.23
N MET A 86 -1.90 12.50 -11.41
CA MET A 86 -0.73 11.76 -11.90
C MET A 86 -1.11 10.58 -12.80
N VAL A 87 -2.13 9.81 -12.43
CA VAL A 87 -2.59 8.70 -13.28
C VAL A 87 -3.10 9.22 -14.61
N VAL A 88 -3.92 10.29 -14.59
CA VAL A 88 -4.43 10.94 -15.80
C VAL A 88 -3.29 11.50 -16.65
N SER A 89 -2.28 12.13 -16.06
CA SER A 89 -1.15 12.70 -16.81
C SER A 89 -0.26 11.63 -17.45
N VAL A 90 -0.09 10.47 -16.80
CA VAL A 90 0.62 9.33 -17.40
C VAL A 90 -0.17 8.75 -18.58
N VAL A 91 -1.48 8.58 -18.44
CA VAL A 91 -2.35 8.10 -19.54
C VAL A 91 -2.31 9.09 -20.72
N ALA A 92 -2.43 10.39 -20.44
CA ALA A 92 -2.32 11.44 -21.46
C ALA A 92 -0.93 11.44 -22.12
N GLY A 93 0.13 11.24 -21.34
CA GLY A 93 1.50 11.10 -21.85
C GLY A 93 1.64 9.93 -22.82
N ILE A 94 1.09 8.75 -22.49
CA ILE A 94 1.08 7.59 -23.39
C ILE A 94 0.31 7.89 -24.68
N ALA A 95 -0.86 8.52 -24.59
CA ALA A 95 -1.64 8.90 -25.77
C ALA A 95 -0.88 9.88 -26.68
N LEU A 96 -0.22 10.88 -26.09
CA LEU A 96 0.62 11.83 -26.83
C LEU A 96 1.86 11.18 -27.44
N LEU A 97 2.43 10.17 -26.78
CA LEU A 97 3.54 9.40 -27.33
C LEU A 97 3.12 8.65 -28.60
N ILE A 98 1.96 7.97 -28.55
CA ILE A 98 1.40 7.28 -29.73
C ILE A 98 1.14 8.30 -30.86
N LEU A 99 0.51 9.43 -30.54
CA LEU A 99 0.25 10.50 -31.50
C LEU A 99 1.55 11.04 -32.12
N ALA A 100 2.60 11.23 -31.32
CA ALA A 100 3.90 11.69 -31.80
C ALA A 100 4.49 10.73 -32.83
N PHE A 101 4.45 9.43 -32.57
CA PHE A 101 4.92 8.42 -33.54
C PHE A 101 4.07 8.41 -34.81
N SER A 102 2.74 8.50 -34.69
CA SER A 102 1.86 8.56 -35.86
C SER A 102 2.13 9.79 -36.73
N LEU A 103 2.34 10.97 -36.10
CA LEU A 103 2.66 12.20 -36.81
C LEU A 103 4.02 12.14 -37.50
N LEU A 104 5.05 11.63 -36.80
CA LEU A 104 6.39 11.44 -37.38
C LEU A 104 6.42 10.42 -38.53
N ALA A 105 5.48 9.48 -38.57
CA ALA A 105 5.36 8.49 -39.64
C ALA A 105 4.49 8.97 -40.81
N SER A 106 3.87 10.15 -40.70
CA SER A 106 2.99 10.75 -41.71
C SER A 106 3.68 11.91 -42.45
N ASP A 107 3.09 12.38 -43.55
CA ASP A 107 3.53 13.59 -44.27
C ASP A 107 3.24 14.91 -43.51
N ALA A 108 2.92 14.84 -42.22
CA ALA A 108 2.73 16.00 -41.37
C ALA A 108 4.06 16.72 -41.12
N PRO A 109 4.05 18.05 -40.84
CA PRO A 109 5.26 18.76 -40.48
C PRO A 109 5.96 18.15 -39.26
N GLU A 110 7.24 17.81 -39.39
CA GLU A 110 8.05 17.10 -38.37
C GLU A 110 7.99 17.76 -36.98
N TRP A 111 7.93 19.09 -36.93
CA TRP A 111 7.87 19.84 -35.66
C TRP A 111 6.65 19.49 -34.81
N GLN A 112 5.53 19.09 -35.43
CA GLN A 112 4.32 18.68 -34.70
C GLN A 112 4.57 17.37 -33.95
N GLY A 113 5.24 16.41 -34.60
CA GLY A 113 5.66 15.16 -33.98
C GLY A 113 6.62 15.39 -32.81
N LEU A 114 7.61 16.28 -32.97
CA LEU A 114 8.56 16.63 -31.91
C LEU A 114 7.90 17.32 -30.71
N VAL A 115 6.95 18.23 -30.95
CA VAL A 115 6.19 18.90 -29.88
C VAL A 115 5.32 17.90 -29.11
N ALA A 116 4.64 16.98 -29.82
CA ALA A 116 3.87 15.91 -29.18
C ALA A 116 4.76 15.00 -28.33
N LEU A 117 5.94 14.63 -28.86
CA LEU A 117 6.93 13.82 -28.15
C LEU A 117 7.42 14.51 -26.88
N ALA A 118 7.81 15.79 -26.97
CA ALA A 118 8.25 16.56 -25.80
C ALA A 118 7.13 16.68 -24.75
N SER A 119 5.90 16.91 -25.19
CA SER A 119 4.72 17.01 -24.31
C SER A 119 4.40 15.70 -23.59
N SER A 120 4.65 14.55 -24.24
CA SER A 120 4.43 13.22 -23.65
C SER A 120 5.27 12.99 -22.38
N VAL A 121 6.46 13.59 -22.31
CA VAL A 121 7.36 13.51 -21.16
C VAL A 121 7.15 14.68 -20.20
N ALA A 122 6.95 15.90 -20.71
CA ALA A 122 6.82 17.10 -19.89
C ALA A 122 5.58 17.04 -18.97
N LEU A 123 4.42 16.60 -19.49
CA LEU A 123 3.17 16.54 -18.70
C LEU A 123 3.26 15.68 -17.43
N PRO A 124 3.68 14.41 -17.47
CA PRO A 124 3.79 13.60 -16.26
C PRO A 124 4.86 14.13 -15.29
N VAL A 125 5.96 14.69 -15.80
CA VAL A 125 7.00 15.31 -14.95
C VAL A 125 6.46 16.54 -14.22
N LEU A 126 5.78 17.45 -14.93
CA LEU A 126 5.16 18.63 -14.33
C LEU A 126 4.08 18.22 -13.32
N ALA A 127 3.25 17.24 -13.66
CA ALA A 127 2.25 16.70 -12.74
C ALA A 127 2.89 16.16 -11.46
N TRP A 128 4.00 15.42 -11.56
CA TRP A 128 4.72 14.91 -10.40
C TRP A 128 5.31 16.04 -9.55
N VAL A 129 5.99 17.02 -10.16
CA VAL A 129 6.62 18.15 -9.46
C VAL A 129 5.58 19.00 -8.73
N PHE A 130 4.47 19.35 -9.40
CA PHE A 130 3.49 20.25 -8.83
C PHE A 130 2.49 19.57 -7.89
N PHE A 131 2.11 18.31 -8.13
CA PHE A 131 1.00 17.68 -7.40
C PHE A 131 1.42 16.56 -6.44
N LEU A 132 2.55 15.89 -6.64
CA LEU A 132 2.96 14.75 -5.81
C LEU A 132 4.20 15.04 -4.96
N ARG A 133 5.15 15.81 -5.47
CA ARG A 133 6.40 16.08 -4.77
C ARG A 133 6.12 16.75 -3.44
N ALA A 134 6.56 16.10 -2.35
CA ALA A 134 6.44 16.57 -0.97
C ALA A 134 5.00 16.77 -0.40
N ARG A 135 3.94 16.33 -1.10
CA ARG A 135 2.55 16.52 -0.62
C ARG A 135 1.99 15.37 0.22
N GLY A 136 2.71 14.26 0.37
CA GLY A 136 2.24 13.11 1.13
C GLY A 136 3.37 12.26 1.71
N PRO A 137 3.03 11.26 2.54
CA PRO A 137 4.00 10.33 3.09
C PRO A 137 4.67 9.53 1.96
N GLN A 138 6.00 9.40 2.03
CA GLN A 138 6.78 8.64 1.05
C GLN A 138 7.41 7.42 1.70
N VAL A 139 7.21 6.26 1.10
CA VAL A 139 7.83 5.01 1.56
C VAL A 139 9.29 4.99 1.13
N ARG A 140 10.19 4.79 2.09
CA ARG A 140 11.63 4.69 1.81
C ARG A 140 12.11 3.26 1.74
N ARG A 141 11.56 2.40 2.58
CA ARG A 141 11.89 0.98 2.68
C ARG A 141 10.76 0.25 3.40
N ILE A 142 10.48 -0.97 2.94
CA ILE A 142 9.58 -1.91 3.59
C ILE A 142 10.40 -3.14 3.97
N ASP A 143 10.54 -3.38 5.27
CA ASP A 143 11.08 -4.62 5.82
C ASP A 143 9.92 -5.43 6.45
N PRO A 144 10.12 -6.72 6.81
CA PRO A 144 9.06 -7.53 7.39
C PRO A 144 8.49 -6.93 8.69
N ASP A 145 9.35 -6.36 9.53
CA ASP A 145 8.98 -5.92 10.88
C ASP A 145 8.66 -4.42 10.99
N ASN A 146 9.20 -3.60 10.09
CA ASN A 146 9.02 -2.15 10.08
C ASN A 146 8.87 -1.58 8.65
N ILE A 147 8.18 -0.44 8.57
CA ILE A 147 8.05 0.39 7.38
C ILE A 147 8.66 1.75 7.69
N SER A 148 9.65 2.13 6.88
CA SER A 148 10.27 3.46 6.98
C SER A 148 9.50 4.44 6.09
N LEU A 149 8.93 5.44 6.73
CA LEU A 149 8.13 6.49 6.09
C LEU A 149 8.85 7.84 6.23
N ALA A 150 8.88 8.58 5.14
CA ALA A 150 9.30 9.98 5.11
C ALA A 150 8.04 10.86 5.18
N ILE A 151 7.91 11.58 6.29
CA ILE A 151 6.77 12.44 6.61
C ILE A 151 7.12 13.90 6.27
N PRO A 152 6.19 14.68 5.68
CA PRO A 152 6.43 16.08 5.37
C PRO A 152 6.46 16.97 6.63
N ASN A 153 5.62 16.69 7.64
CA ASN A 153 5.49 17.50 8.86
C ASN A 153 6.38 16.97 10.01
N GLY A 154 7.25 17.83 10.53
CA GLY A 154 8.15 17.51 11.65
C GLY A 154 7.45 17.23 12.99
N PRO A 155 6.53 18.10 13.45
CA PRO A 155 5.76 17.86 14.67
C PRO A 155 5.00 16.53 14.68
N ALA A 156 4.36 16.15 13.57
CA ALA A 156 3.68 14.88 13.42
C ALA A 156 4.66 13.70 13.50
N ALA A 157 5.80 13.79 12.82
CA ALA A 157 6.85 12.77 12.89
C ALA A 157 7.38 12.60 14.32
N TYR A 158 7.68 13.70 15.02
CA TYR A 158 8.14 13.65 16.40
C TYR A 158 7.09 13.07 17.36
N ALA A 159 5.82 13.43 17.19
CA ALA A 159 4.73 12.90 18.00
C ALA A 159 4.53 11.38 17.79
N ILE A 160 4.63 10.90 16.55
CA ILE A 160 4.52 9.47 16.23
C ILE A 160 5.73 8.71 16.78
N THR A 161 6.95 9.21 16.54
CA THR A 161 8.17 8.59 17.10
C THR A 161 8.12 8.59 18.63
N GLY A 162 7.74 9.71 19.24
CA GLY A 162 7.57 9.83 20.68
C GLY A 162 6.51 8.88 21.23
N HIS A 163 5.41 8.63 20.50
CA HIS A 163 4.39 7.65 20.89
C HIS A 163 4.96 6.22 20.94
N PHE A 164 5.75 5.82 19.93
CA PHE A 164 6.38 4.50 19.93
C PHE A 164 7.52 4.38 20.94
N LEU A 165 8.29 5.45 21.16
CA LEU A 165 9.34 5.48 22.19
C LEU A 165 8.74 5.48 23.60
N ALA A 166 7.62 6.16 23.83
CA ALA A 166 6.89 6.13 25.10
C ALA A 166 6.18 4.79 25.35
N GLY A 167 6.01 3.98 24.30
CA GLY A 167 5.63 2.57 24.39
C GLY A 167 6.78 1.65 24.83
N LEU A 168 8.03 2.13 24.87
CA LEU A 168 9.07 1.45 25.64
C LEU A 168 8.70 1.63 27.12
N PRO A 169 8.79 0.57 27.95
CA PRO A 169 8.28 0.56 29.31
C PRO A 169 8.72 1.82 30.05
N SER A 170 7.76 2.55 30.62
CA SER A 170 8.08 3.46 31.73
C SER A 170 8.90 2.63 32.73
N PRO A 171 10.02 3.15 33.27
CA PRO A 171 10.60 2.55 34.45
C PRO A 171 9.46 2.37 35.44
N VAL A 172 9.29 1.14 35.90
CA VAL A 172 8.32 0.77 36.93
C VAL A 172 8.56 1.74 38.08
N LEU A 173 7.65 2.69 38.27
CA LEU A 173 7.57 3.44 39.51
C LEU A 173 7.13 2.40 40.55
N ASP A 174 8.03 2.17 41.49
CA ASP A 174 7.81 1.34 42.65
C ASP A 174 6.86 2.14 43.56
N ASP A 175 5.56 1.93 43.36
CA ASP A 175 4.51 2.67 44.05
C ASP A 175 4.44 2.18 45.51
N GLY A 176 5.21 2.86 46.37
CA GLY A 176 5.07 2.81 47.82
C GLY A 176 3.65 3.15 48.25
N GLU A 177 2.95 2.13 48.69
CA GLU A 177 1.57 2.00 49.17
C GLU A 177 1.15 3.04 50.23
N ARG A 178 0.04 3.79 50.01
CA ARG A 178 -0.69 4.53 51.07
C ARG A 178 -2.21 4.64 50.80
N LEU A 179 -2.96 3.90 51.65
CA LEU A 179 -4.28 4.18 52.26
C LEU A 179 -4.80 5.63 52.28
N ASP A 180 -5.85 6.00 51.53
CA ASP A 180 -6.73 7.18 51.78
C ASP A 180 -7.78 6.93 52.90
N ALA A 181 -8.21 8.00 53.59
CA ALA A 181 -9.05 7.97 54.79
C ALA A 181 -10.58 8.02 54.55
N ASN A 182 -11.05 8.01 53.29
CA ASN A 182 -12.43 8.34 52.91
C ASN A 182 -13.22 7.19 52.25
N ASP A 183 -12.82 5.93 52.42
CA ASP A 183 -13.56 4.76 51.90
C ASP A 183 -13.78 4.77 50.37
N ALA A 184 -13.03 5.58 49.61
CA ALA A 184 -12.89 5.38 48.18
C ALA A 184 -11.98 4.16 47.95
N PRO A 185 -12.26 3.27 46.97
CA PRO A 185 -11.37 2.15 46.70
C PRO A 185 -10.01 2.70 46.32
N ASP A 186 -9.06 2.56 47.24
CA ASP A 186 -7.69 3.09 47.18
C ASP A 186 -6.88 2.52 46.01
N ARG A 187 -7.42 1.48 45.36
CA ARG A 187 -6.83 0.80 44.23
C ARG A 187 -7.88 0.60 43.17
N ALA A 188 -7.51 0.92 41.94
CA ALA A 188 -8.33 0.55 40.80
C ALA A 188 -8.44 -0.98 40.74
N VAL A 189 -9.66 -1.48 40.62
CA VAL A 189 -9.94 -2.92 40.52
C VAL A 189 -10.06 -3.30 39.06
N CYS A 190 -9.65 -4.52 38.69
CA CYS A 190 -9.83 -4.99 37.34
C CYS A 190 -11.31 -5.06 36.97
N ALA A 191 -11.70 -4.49 35.84
CA ALA A 191 -13.11 -4.48 35.41
C ALA A 191 -13.72 -5.87 35.14
N ARG A 192 -12.93 -6.94 35.19
CA ARG A 192 -13.38 -8.33 35.01
C ARG A 192 -13.20 -9.20 36.25
N HIS A 193 -12.32 -8.81 37.16
CA HIS A 193 -12.00 -9.56 38.37
C HIS A 193 -12.04 -8.55 39.52
N ASP A 194 -13.11 -8.60 40.29
CA ASP A 194 -13.36 -7.72 41.44
C ASP A 194 -12.40 -7.97 42.61
N ASP A 195 -11.76 -9.13 42.63
CA ASP A 195 -10.78 -9.55 43.62
C ASP A 195 -9.32 -9.16 43.28
N ILE A 196 -9.05 -8.63 42.08
CA ILE A 196 -7.69 -8.36 41.61
C ILE A 196 -7.46 -6.87 41.35
N VAL A 197 -6.46 -6.31 42.04
CA VAL A 197 -5.96 -4.96 41.80
C VAL A 197 -5.49 -4.82 40.36
N ALA A 198 -6.00 -3.81 39.67
CA ALA A 198 -5.54 -3.45 38.34
C ALA A 198 -4.19 -2.74 38.44
N ASN A 199 -3.22 -3.19 37.66
CA ASN A 199 -1.89 -2.58 37.57
C ASN A 199 -1.68 -1.85 36.22
N GLN A 200 -2.69 -1.88 35.34
CA GLN A 200 -2.63 -1.30 34.00
C GLN A 200 -4.00 -0.71 33.63
N VAL A 201 -3.98 0.31 32.77
CA VAL A 201 -5.18 0.90 32.16
C VAL A 201 -5.16 0.63 30.67
N CYS A 202 -6.30 0.22 30.12
CA CYS A 202 -6.42 0.02 28.68
C CYS A 202 -6.30 1.37 27.99
N THR A 203 -5.28 1.53 27.14
CA THR A 203 -5.00 2.80 26.45
C THR A 203 -6.12 3.26 25.51
N ARG A 204 -7.03 2.35 25.13
CA ARG A 204 -8.13 2.64 24.21
C ARG A 204 -9.42 3.08 24.92
N CYS A 205 -9.90 2.29 25.88
CA CYS A 205 -11.19 2.54 26.54
C CYS A 205 -11.07 3.04 27.98
N GLY A 206 -9.86 3.17 28.52
CA GLY A 206 -9.64 3.61 29.91
C GLY A 206 -9.99 2.58 30.98
N VAL A 207 -10.33 1.35 30.59
CA VAL A 207 -10.72 0.29 31.53
C VAL A 207 -9.49 -0.24 32.29
N PHE A 208 -9.61 -0.37 33.60
CA PHE A 208 -8.59 -0.95 34.48
C PHE A 208 -8.47 -2.47 34.34
N MET A 209 -7.24 -2.98 34.28
CA MET A 209 -6.92 -4.37 33.99
C MET A 209 -5.87 -4.93 34.95
N CYS A 210 -6.04 -6.19 35.34
CA CYS A 210 -5.01 -6.96 36.03
C CYS A 210 -4.02 -7.62 35.06
N PRO A 211 -2.87 -8.14 35.54
CA PRO A 211 -1.88 -8.85 34.71
C PRO A 211 -2.44 -10.05 33.92
N ARG A 212 -3.53 -10.66 34.41
CA ARG A 212 -4.20 -11.79 33.73
C ARG A 212 -5.07 -11.35 32.55
N CYS A 213 -5.59 -10.14 32.61
CA CYS A 213 -6.49 -9.59 31.60
C CYS A 213 -5.78 -8.75 30.54
N GLU A 214 -4.53 -8.34 30.78
CA GLU A 214 -3.78 -7.61 29.77
C GLU A 214 -3.46 -8.48 28.56
N ARG A 215 -3.75 -7.96 27.37
CA ARG A 215 -3.32 -8.53 26.10
C ARG A 215 -2.43 -7.54 25.39
N ARG A 216 -1.32 -8.03 24.84
CA ARG A 216 -0.33 -7.24 24.12
C ARG A 216 -0.03 -7.88 22.77
N VAL A 217 0.16 -7.06 21.75
CA VAL A 217 0.54 -7.49 20.39
C VAL A 217 1.98 -7.96 20.39
N ARG A 218 2.82 -7.21 21.10
CA ARG A 218 4.23 -7.48 21.37
C ARG A 218 4.51 -7.08 22.82
N ARG A 219 5.60 -7.57 23.42
CA ARG A 219 5.90 -7.26 24.84
C ARG A 219 5.96 -5.76 25.10
N GLU A 220 6.48 -5.01 24.14
CA GLU A 220 6.62 -3.56 24.13
C GLU A 220 5.37 -2.78 23.69
N SER A 221 4.29 -3.46 23.26
CA SER A 221 3.06 -2.74 22.89
C SER A 221 2.25 -2.34 24.14
N PRO A 222 1.52 -1.20 24.09
CA PRO A 222 0.62 -0.82 25.18
C PRO A 222 -0.43 -1.90 25.46
N PRO A 223 -0.77 -2.17 26.73
CA PRO A 223 -1.71 -3.22 27.07
C PRO A 223 -3.14 -2.84 26.66
N MET A 224 -3.85 -3.82 26.10
CA MET A 224 -5.26 -3.72 25.74
C MET A 224 -6.10 -4.65 26.60
N CYS A 225 -7.33 -4.25 26.90
CA CYS A 225 -8.29 -5.11 27.58
C CYS A 225 -8.81 -6.17 26.62
N LEU A 226 -9.34 -7.27 27.16
CA LEU A 226 -9.82 -8.38 26.33
C LEU A 226 -10.87 -7.93 25.29
N GLY A 227 -11.79 -7.04 25.66
CA GLY A 227 -12.80 -6.52 24.73
C GLY A 227 -12.18 -5.72 23.57
N CYS A 228 -11.25 -4.80 23.87
CA CYS A 228 -10.54 -4.04 22.83
C CYS A 228 -9.65 -4.94 21.96
N TRP A 229 -9.06 -5.98 22.57
CA TRP A 229 -8.24 -6.98 21.88
C TRP A 229 -9.06 -7.79 20.87
N GLU A 230 -10.23 -8.29 21.28
CA GLU A 230 -11.14 -9.00 20.38
C GLU A 230 -11.64 -8.12 19.24
N LEU A 231 -12.00 -6.87 19.54
CA LEU A 231 -12.38 -5.87 18.53
C LEU A 231 -11.26 -5.66 17.50
N ARG A 232 -10.00 -5.54 17.96
CA ARG A 232 -8.83 -5.44 17.08
C ARG A 232 -8.65 -6.69 16.22
N GLY A 233 -8.80 -7.88 16.79
CA GLY A 233 -8.71 -9.14 16.05
C GLY A 233 -9.70 -9.19 14.88
N ARG A 234 -10.94 -8.72 15.10
CA ARG A 234 -11.97 -8.65 14.07
C ARG A 234 -11.64 -7.62 12.97
N THR A 235 -11.15 -6.44 13.33
CA THR A 235 -10.82 -5.40 12.34
C THR A 235 -9.60 -5.78 11.49
N ILE A 236 -8.54 -6.32 12.10
CA ILE A 236 -7.36 -6.79 11.37
C ILE A 236 -7.71 -7.98 10.45
N GLY A 237 -8.51 -8.93 10.94
CA GLY A 237 -8.96 -10.08 10.14
C GLY A 237 -9.79 -9.68 8.93
N ALA A 238 -10.63 -8.63 9.06
CA ALA A 238 -11.37 -8.08 7.94
C ALA A 238 -10.46 -7.37 6.92
N GLN A 239 -9.49 -6.59 7.40
CA GLN A 239 -8.59 -5.82 6.53
C GLN A 239 -7.58 -6.69 5.78
N ALA A 240 -7.14 -7.80 6.37
CA ALA A 240 -6.34 -8.82 5.68
C ALA A 240 -7.10 -9.55 4.56
N LYS A 241 -8.44 -9.46 4.57
CA LYS A 241 -9.31 -10.16 3.63
C LYS A 241 -9.76 -9.27 2.46
N ASP A 242 -9.32 -8.02 2.38
CA ASP A 242 -9.58 -7.21 1.19
C ASP A 242 -8.92 -7.91 0.00
N PRO A 243 -9.71 -8.36 -1.00
CA PRO A 243 -9.20 -9.03 -2.18
C PRO A 243 -8.60 -7.95 -3.08
N GLY A 244 -7.44 -7.43 -2.68
CA GLY A 244 -6.59 -6.66 -3.58
C GLY A 244 -6.43 -7.43 -4.89
N ILE A 245 -6.23 -6.71 -5.99
CA ILE A 245 -6.08 -7.28 -7.34
C ILE A 245 -5.14 -8.48 -7.27
N THR A 246 -5.71 -9.69 -7.24
CA THR A 246 -4.93 -10.90 -7.09
C THR A 246 -4.10 -11.09 -8.35
N LEU A 247 -2.97 -11.78 -8.24
CA LEU A 247 -2.15 -12.12 -9.40
C LEU A 247 -2.99 -12.85 -10.46
N ALA A 248 -3.99 -13.64 -10.03
CA ALA A 248 -4.95 -14.31 -10.90
C ALA A 248 -5.90 -13.34 -11.62
N ASN A 249 -6.44 -12.33 -10.93
CA ASN A 249 -7.30 -11.32 -11.57
C ASN A 249 -6.52 -10.47 -12.59
N SER A 250 -5.29 -10.09 -12.26
CA SER A 250 -4.43 -9.34 -13.19
C SER A 250 -4.02 -10.16 -14.41
N GLY A 251 -3.62 -11.43 -14.23
CA GLY A 251 -3.31 -12.33 -15.34
C GLY A 251 -4.50 -12.53 -16.29
N LEU A 252 -5.72 -12.70 -15.76
CA LEU A 252 -6.92 -12.80 -16.57
C LEU A 252 -7.20 -11.52 -17.37
N PHE A 253 -7.09 -10.34 -16.73
CA PHE A 253 -7.30 -9.04 -17.39
C PHE A 253 -6.31 -8.82 -18.54
N VAL A 254 -5.03 -9.09 -18.32
CA VAL A 254 -4.00 -8.99 -19.37
C VAL A 254 -4.24 -10.05 -20.45
N GLY A 255 -4.77 -11.22 -20.10
CA GLY A 255 -5.26 -12.25 -21.02
C GLY A 255 -6.29 -11.72 -22.00
N VAL A 256 -7.31 -11.00 -21.52
CA VAL A 256 -8.33 -10.38 -22.38
C VAL A 256 -7.70 -9.35 -23.32
N ILE A 257 -6.81 -8.49 -22.82
CA ILE A 257 -6.14 -7.48 -23.65
C ILE A 257 -5.24 -8.13 -24.71
N SER A 258 -4.62 -9.28 -24.40
CA SER A 258 -3.74 -10.00 -25.34
C SER A 258 -4.45 -10.57 -26.58
N VAL A 259 -5.79 -10.58 -26.59
CA VAL A 259 -6.59 -10.96 -27.77
C VAL A 259 -6.51 -9.89 -28.87
N ILE A 260 -6.18 -8.64 -28.53
CA ILE A 260 -6.00 -7.57 -29.52
C ILE A 260 -4.78 -7.93 -30.40
N PRO A 261 -4.98 -8.14 -31.72
CA PRO A 261 -3.88 -8.49 -32.62
C PRO A 261 -2.85 -7.36 -32.65
N ILE A 262 -1.57 -7.69 -32.94
CA ILE A 262 -0.43 -6.75 -33.08
C ILE A 262 0.26 -6.38 -31.74
N CYS A 263 -0.34 -6.68 -30.59
CA CYS A 263 0.30 -6.42 -29.28
C CYS A 263 1.16 -7.59 -28.75
N TYR A 264 2.27 -7.92 -29.44
CA TYR A 264 3.20 -9.00 -29.04
C TYR A 264 3.71 -8.88 -27.60
N VAL A 265 4.02 -7.66 -27.15
CA VAL A 265 4.51 -7.40 -25.79
C VAL A 265 3.45 -7.81 -24.76
N VAL A 266 2.18 -7.50 -25.01
CA VAL A 266 1.08 -7.86 -24.11
C VAL A 266 0.90 -9.37 -24.06
N GLN A 267 1.02 -10.07 -25.18
CA GLN A 267 0.94 -11.53 -25.23
C GLN A 267 2.05 -12.21 -24.42
N VAL A 268 3.30 -11.75 -24.55
CA VAL A 268 4.43 -12.27 -23.76
C VAL A 268 4.21 -12.02 -22.27
N VAL A 269 3.82 -10.80 -21.88
CA VAL A 269 3.54 -10.45 -20.48
C VAL A 269 2.39 -11.28 -19.92
N SER A 270 1.32 -11.46 -20.69
CA SER A 270 0.16 -12.26 -20.29
C SER A 270 0.51 -13.72 -20.07
N LEU A 271 1.31 -14.30 -20.96
CA LEU A 271 1.80 -15.66 -20.86
C LEU A 271 2.61 -15.87 -19.58
N VAL A 272 3.55 -14.96 -19.30
CA VAL A 272 4.38 -15.02 -18.09
C VAL A 272 3.54 -14.88 -16.82
N LEU A 273 2.66 -13.87 -16.75
CA LEU A 273 1.82 -13.64 -15.57
C LEU A 273 0.89 -14.81 -15.27
N ASN A 274 0.22 -15.35 -16.28
CA ASN A 274 -0.69 -16.48 -16.09
C ASN A 274 0.06 -17.78 -15.75
N THR A 275 1.27 -17.99 -16.30
CA THR A 275 2.12 -19.14 -15.95
C THR A 275 2.61 -19.06 -14.50
N VAL A 276 3.13 -17.90 -14.06
CA VAL A 276 3.56 -17.69 -12.67
C VAL A 276 2.38 -17.87 -11.72
N SER A 277 1.21 -17.33 -12.07
CA SER A 277 -0.02 -17.51 -11.30
C SER A 277 -0.43 -18.99 -11.18
N LEU A 278 -0.35 -19.75 -12.26
CA LEU A 278 -0.69 -21.17 -12.27
C LEU A 278 0.29 -22.00 -11.40
N VAL A 279 1.58 -21.71 -11.47
CA VAL A 279 2.62 -22.40 -10.68
C VAL A 279 2.45 -22.09 -9.19
N ARG A 280 2.25 -20.82 -8.84
CA ARG A 280 2.09 -20.38 -7.45
C ARG A 280 0.81 -20.95 -6.82
N ASN A 281 -0.25 -21.12 -7.60
CA ASN A 281 -1.53 -21.72 -7.18
C ASN A 281 -1.60 -23.25 -7.41
N ARG A 282 -0.45 -23.93 -7.50
CA ARG A 282 -0.42 -25.41 -7.59
C ARG A 282 -0.57 -26.08 -6.21
N HIS A 283 -0.43 -25.34 -5.11
CA HIS A 283 -0.57 -25.87 -3.76
C HIS A 283 -2.03 -26.31 -3.49
N PRO A 284 -2.27 -27.46 -2.82
CA PRO A 284 -3.61 -27.98 -2.52
C PRO A 284 -4.48 -27.01 -1.72
N ASP A 285 -3.88 -26.12 -0.93
CA ASP A 285 -4.59 -25.13 -0.09
C ASP A 285 -4.98 -23.85 -0.83
N SER A 286 -4.57 -23.67 -2.08
CA SER A 286 -4.90 -22.47 -2.85
C SER A 286 -6.38 -22.44 -3.26
N PRO A 287 -7.03 -21.26 -3.31
CA PRO A 287 -8.42 -21.17 -3.72
C PRO A 287 -8.61 -21.69 -5.15
N ARG A 288 -9.48 -22.70 -5.34
CA ARG A 288 -9.78 -23.28 -6.68
C ARG A 288 -10.14 -22.23 -7.74
N ILE A 289 -10.73 -21.11 -7.31
CA ILE A 289 -11.13 -19.99 -8.17
C ILE A 289 -9.92 -19.34 -8.86
N ASP A 290 -8.80 -19.15 -8.16
CA ASP A 290 -7.63 -18.47 -8.71
C ASP A 290 -6.91 -19.33 -9.76
N ARG A 291 -6.91 -20.66 -9.57
CA ARG A 291 -6.39 -21.60 -10.56
C ARG A 291 -7.20 -21.58 -11.86
N LYS A 292 -8.54 -21.55 -11.77
CA LYS A 292 -9.42 -21.46 -12.96
C LYS A 292 -9.17 -20.16 -13.73
N LYS A 293 -8.99 -19.04 -13.04
CA LYS A 293 -8.68 -17.74 -13.66
C LYS A 293 -7.34 -17.75 -14.40
N ALA A 294 -6.30 -18.35 -13.82
CA ALA A 294 -4.99 -18.46 -14.49
C ALA A 294 -5.06 -19.32 -15.77
N ILE A 295 -5.81 -20.43 -15.74
CA ILE A 295 -6.03 -21.28 -16.92
C ILE A 295 -6.80 -20.52 -18.00
N ALA A 296 -7.86 -19.80 -17.62
CA ALA A 296 -8.63 -18.97 -18.55
C ALA A 296 -7.77 -17.86 -19.17
N GLY A 297 -6.91 -17.22 -18.39
CA GLY A 297 -5.94 -16.23 -18.88
C GLY A 297 -4.97 -16.82 -19.91
N LEU A 298 -4.37 -17.99 -19.63
CA LEU A 298 -3.51 -18.70 -20.59
C LEU A 298 -4.24 -19.04 -21.90
N ALA A 299 -5.48 -19.52 -21.80
CA ALA A 299 -6.27 -19.85 -22.98
C ALA A 299 -6.53 -18.61 -23.85
N LEU A 300 -6.89 -17.49 -23.24
CA LEU A 300 -7.09 -16.21 -23.94
C LEU A 300 -5.80 -15.71 -24.60
N THR A 301 -4.64 -15.85 -23.94
CA THR A 301 -3.35 -15.51 -24.54
C THR A 301 -3.00 -16.39 -25.73
N GLY A 302 -3.27 -17.70 -25.64
CA GLY A 302 -3.10 -18.62 -26.75
C GLY A 302 -3.96 -18.23 -27.96
N ILE A 303 -5.23 -17.86 -27.73
CA ILE A 303 -6.12 -17.37 -28.78
C ILE A 303 -5.56 -16.09 -29.43
N GLY A 304 -5.12 -15.11 -28.63
CA GLY A 304 -4.52 -13.87 -29.15
C GLY A 304 -3.28 -14.10 -30.01
N LEU A 305 -2.39 -15.01 -29.60
CA LEU A 305 -1.21 -15.42 -30.38
C LEU A 305 -1.61 -16.04 -31.72
N LEU A 306 -2.59 -16.96 -31.72
CA LEU A 306 -3.07 -17.61 -32.94
C LEU A 306 -3.68 -16.59 -33.91
N LEU A 307 -4.48 -15.64 -33.42
CA LEU A 307 -5.05 -14.57 -34.24
C LEU A 307 -3.98 -13.68 -34.86
N THR A 308 -2.94 -13.36 -34.09
CA THR A 308 -1.83 -12.52 -34.55
C THR A 308 -1.00 -13.22 -35.62
N LEU A 309 -0.70 -14.51 -35.44
CA LEU A 309 -0.04 -15.33 -36.46
C LEU A 309 -0.90 -15.48 -37.72
N GLY A 310 -2.20 -15.71 -37.56
CA GLY A 310 -3.14 -15.78 -38.69
C GLY A 310 -3.16 -14.50 -39.51
N MET A 311 -3.17 -13.34 -38.85
CA MET A 311 -3.05 -12.05 -39.54
C MET A 311 -1.71 -11.87 -40.26
N GLN A 312 -0.59 -12.26 -39.63
CA GLN A 312 0.72 -12.17 -40.30
C GLN A 312 0.81 -13.05 -41.54
N LEU A 313 0.31 -14.28 -41.48
CA LEU A 313 0.27 -15.18 -42.63
C LEU A 313 -0.60 -14.61 -43.74
N TYR A 314 -1.77 -14.05 -43.39
CA TYR A 314 -2.67 -13.43 -44.38
C TYR A 314 -2.06 -12.17 -45.04
N SER A 315 -1.26 -11.39 -44.32
CA SER A 315 -0.62 -10.19 -44.86
C SER A 315 0.66 -10.45 -45.67
N GLY A 316 1.24 -11.66 -45.61
CA GLY A 316 2.50 -11.99 -46.28
C GLY A 316 2.36 -12.50 -47.72
N ASP A 317 1.14 -12.80 -48.17
CA ASP A 317 0.86 -13.40 -49.48
C ASP A 317 0.37 -12.38 -50.55
N GLY A 318 0.61 -11.08 -50.34
CA GLY A 318 0.28 -10.00 -51.29
C GLY A 318 1.48 -9.14 -51.65
#